data_AF-A0A150X204-F1
#
_entry.id   AF-A0A150X204-F1
#
_cell.length_a   1.000
_cell.length_b   1.000
_cell.length_c   1.000
_cell.angle_alpha   90.00
_cell.angle_beta   90.00
_cell.angle_gamma   90.00
#
_symmetry.space_group_name_H-M   'P 1'
#
loop_
_entity.id
_entity.type
_entity.pdbx_description
1 polymer ?
#
loop_
_entity_poly.entity_id
_entity_poly.type
_entity_poly.pdbx_seq_one_letter_code
_entity_poly.pdbx_strand_id
1 'polypeptide(L)'
;MAIEITTALKELTGELNDKSFNASNYLGSIGSEEVVNAMIALLDDPNPETRFMASRTLGLVENNSAALSWLFEAFKKKENSEILGDLIMALEGFDVSDNYVDIFKLYLFGSFKVSRIAEDLLDHKEFNITPRVLKKVQKHWLHYSNNVKQDEAFSLQKIEVEERLNDLKGFIDDSQG
;
A
#
# COMPACT_ATOMS: atom_id res chain seq x y z
N MET A 1 -20.37 -18.97 -17.84
CA MET A 1 -19.41 -19.09 -18.96
C MET A 1 -18.07 -18.64 -18.39
N ALA A 2 -17.06 -19.50 -18.37
CA ALA A 2 -15.73 -19.07 -17.91
C ALA A 2 -15.17 -18.11 -18.97
N ILE A 3 -14.88 -16.87 -18.59
CA ILE A 3 -14.18 -15.91 -19.45
C ILE A 3 -12.74 -16.41 -19.56
N GLU A 4 -12.13 -16.38 -20.75
CA GLU A 4 -10.71 -16.72 -20.87
C GLU A 4 -9.82 -15.61 -20.28
N ILE A 5 -8.66 -15.95 -19.71
CA ILE A 5 -7.71 -14.96 -19.14
C ILE A 5 -7.45 -13.81 -20.11
N THR A 6 -7.19 -14.10 -21.39
CA THR A 6 -6.98 -13.08 -22.43
C THR A 6 -8.16 -12.13 -22.60
N THR A 7 -9.38 -12.67 -22.53
CA THR A 7 -10.60 -11.85 -22.64
C THR A 7 -10.77 -10.98 -21.39
N ALA A 8 -10.55 -11.54 -20.21
CA ALA A 8 -10.62 -10.78 -18.96
C ALA A 8 -9.54 -9.68 -18.90
N LEU A 9 -8.31 -9.95 -19.36
CA LEU A 9 -7.27 -8.92 -19.46
C LEU A 9 -7.70 -7.76 -20.35
N LYS A 10 -8.34 -8.03 -21.48
CA LYS A 10 -8.87 -6.98 -22.36
C LYS A 10 -10.00 -6.19 -21.69
N GLU A 11 -10.88 -6.85 -20.96
CA GLU A 11 -11.99 -6.20 -20.24
C GLU A 11 -11.53 -5.41 -19.01
N LEU A 12 -10.38 -5.76 -18.42
CA LEU A 12 -9.77 -5.06 -17.30
C LEU A 12 -9.22 -3.68 -17.70
N THR A 13 -8.65 -3.57 -18.90
CA THR A 13 -7.98 -2.35 -19.40
C THR A 13 -8.97 -1.33 -19.97
N GLY A 14 -8.58 -0.05 -19.95
CA GLY A 14 -9.42 1.04 -20.45
C GLY A 14 -10.24 1.67 -19.33
N GLU A 15 -11.53 1.88 -19.60
CA GLU A 15 -12.44 2.62 -18.71
C GLU A 15 -12.93 1.79 -17.51
N LEU A 16 -13.11 2.42 -16.36
CA LEU A 16 -13.76 1.81 -15.19
C LEU A 16 -15.25 1.57 -15.47
N ASN A 17 -15.66 0.31 -15.44
CA ASN A 17 -17.03 -0.12 -15.63
C ASN A 17 -17.24 -1.51 -15.01
N ASP A 18 -18.48 -1.99 -15.00
CA ASP A 18 -18.80 -3.30 -14.42
C ASP A 18 -17.97 -4.45 -15.01
N LYS A 19 -17.58 -4.38 -16.29
CA LYS A 19 -16.74 -5.43 -16.91
C LYS A 19 -15.33 -5.42 -16.35
N SER A 20 -14.71 -4.26 -16.15
CA SER A 20 -13.36 -4.20 -15.57
C SER A 20 -13.34 -4.67 -14.12
N PHE A 21 -14.36 -4.36 -13.31
CA PHE A 21 -14.49 -4.93 -11.96
C PHE A 21 -14.73 -6.44 -11.97
N ASN A 22 -15.59 -6.96 -12.87
CA ASN A 22 -15.84 -8.39 -13.00
C ASN A 22 -14.60 -9.15 -13.48
N ALA A 23 -13.87 -8.59 -14.45
CA ALA A 23 -12.59 -9.13 -14.93
C ALA A 23 -11.54 -9.15 -13.81
N SER A 24 -11.42 -8.06 -13.05
CA SER A 24 -10.52 -7.98 -11.88
C SER A 24 -10.85 -9.07 -10.84
N ASN A 25 -12.13 -9.26 -10.49
CA ASN A 25 -12.53 -10.32 -9.55
C ASN A 25 -12.22 -11.71 -10.09
N TYR A 26 -12.49 -11.95 -11.37
CA TYR A 26 -12.21 -13.22 -12.02
C TYR A 26 -10.70 -13.52 -12.05
N LEU A 27 -9.89 -12.58 -12.53
CA LEU A 27 -8.43 -12.70 -12.59
C LEU A 27 -7.81 -12.86 -11.19
N GLY A 28 -8.29 -12.09 -10.21
CA GLY A 28 -7.90 -12.22 -8.80
C GLY A 28 -8.14 -13.63 -8.26
N SER A 29 -9.30 -14.21 -8.55
CA SER A 29 -9.63 -15.58 -8.13
C SER A 29 -8.81 -16.68 -8.82
N ILE A 30 -8.27 -16.41 -10.02
CA ILE A 30 -7.37 -17.33 -10.72
C ILE A 30 -6.00 -17.33 -10.06
N GLY A 31 -5.46 -16.13 -9.77
CA GLY A 31 -4.20 -15.95 -9.04
C GLY A 31 -2.98 -16.66 -9.65
N SER A 32 -3.02 -17.02 -10.92
CA SER A 32 -1.92 -17.72 -11.58
C SER A 32 -0.72 -16.79 -11.76
N GLU A 33 0.48 -17.37 -11.88
CA GLU A 33 1.70 -16.61 -12.15
C GLU A 33 1.57 -15.75 -13.42
N GLU A 34 0.87 -16.26 -14.45
CA GLU A 34 0.55 -15.50 -15.66
C GLU A 34 -0.27 -14.24 -15.35
N VAL A 35 -1.30 -14.36 -14.51
CA VAL A 35 -2.14 -13.21 -14.11
C VAL A 35 -1.31 -12.22 -13.30
N VAL A 36 -0.52 -12.69 -12.34
CA VAL A 36 0.34 -11.82 -11.51
C VAL A 36 1.31 -11.03 -12.37
N ASN A 37 2.00 -11.70 -13.31
CA ASN A 37 2.94 -11.05 -14.22
C ASN A 37 2.24 -10.04 -15.15
N ALA A 38 1.04 -10.37 -15.64
CA ALA A 38 0.25 -9.45 -16.44
C ALA A 38 -0.14 -8.20 -15.64
N MET A 39 -0.59 -8.36 -14.38
CA MET A 39 -0.96 -7.23 -13.54
C MET A 39 0.24 -6.35 -13.18
N ILE A 40 1.41 -6.96 -12.90
CA ILE A 40 2.65 -6.22 -12.66
C ILE A 40 2.99 -5.34 -13.88
N ALA A 41 2.85 -5.87 -15.10
CA ALA A 41 3.08 -5.07 -16.31
C ALA A 41 2.08 -3.91 -16.45
N LEU A 42 0.81 -4.14 -16.08
CA LEU A 42 -0.24 -3.12 -16.14
C LEU A 42 -0.14 -2.05 -15.05
N LEU A 43 0.72 -2.19 -14.04
CA LEU A 43 1.04 -1.10 -13.10
C LEU A 43 1.73 0.09 -13.80
N ASP A 44 2.20 -0.10 -15.03
CA ASP A 44 2.88 0.90 -15.85
C ASP A 44 2.04 1.32 -17.08
N ASP A 45 0.77 0.92 -17.13
CA ASP A 45 -0.13 1.29 -18.22
C ASP A 45 -0.34 2.82 -18.29
N PRO A 46 -0.37 3.43 -19.48
CA PRO A 46 -0.61 4.87 -19.61
C PRO A 46 -1.95 5.32 -19.03
N ASN A 47 -2.96 4.44 -18.98
CA ASN A 47 -4.27 4.74 -18.42
C ASN A 47 -4.29 4.53 -16.88
N PRO A 48 -4.54 5.58 -16.07
CA PRO A 48 -4.60 5.48 -14.60
C PRO A 48 -5.67 4.49 -14.10
N GLU A 49 -6.78 4.34 -14.80
CA GLU A 49 -7.86 3.42 -14.45
C GLU A 49 -7.43 1.96 -14.61
N THR A 50 -6.59 1.70 -15.62
CA THR A 50 -5.98 0.38 -15.82
C THR A 50 -4.97 0.06 -14.72
N ARG A 51 -4.13 1.04 -14.33
CA ARG A 51 -3.20 0.88 -13.20
C ARG A 51 -3.93 0.61 -11.88
N PHE A 52 -5.05 1.30 -11.65
CA PHE A 52 -5.93 1.02 -10.50
C PHE A 52 -6.45 -0.41 -10.51
N MET A 53 -6.99 -0.86 -11.65
CA MET A 53 -7.49 -2.22 -11.78
C MET A 53 -6.40 -3.28 -11.60
N ALA A 54 -5.20 -3.04 -12.11
CA ALA A 54 -4.06 -3.90 -11.89
C ALA A 54 -3.69 -4.01 -10.40
N SER A 55 -3.57 -2.87 -9.71
CA SER A 55 -3.29 -2.82 -8.26
C SER A 55 -4.36 -3.55 -7.45
N ARG A 56 -5.65 -3.24 -7.71
CA ARG A 56 -6.78 -3.92 -7.08
C ARG A 56 -6.72 -5.43 -7.27
N THR A 57 -6.49 -5.88 -8.51
CA THR A 57 -6.46 -7.31 -8.85
C THR A 57 -5.33 -8.01 -8.10
N LEU A 58 -4.14 -7.41 -8.01
CA LEU A 58 -3.02 -7.96 -7.23
C LEU A 58 -3.37 -8.13 -5.75
N GLY A 59 -4.13 -7.21 -5.17
CA GLY A 59 -4.65 -7.34 -3.80
C GLY A 59 -5.67 -8.47 -3.60
N LEU A 60 -6.31 -8.95 -4.68
CA LEU A 60 -7.26 -10.07 -4.60
C LEU A 60 -6.59 -11.43 -4.77
N VAL A 61 -5.36 -11.47 -5.30
CA VAL A 61 -4.64 -12.72 -5.56
C VAL A 61 -4.09 -13.30 -4.25
N GLU A 62 -4.33 -14.59 -4.01
CA GLU A 62 -3.65 -15.32 -2.95
C GLU A 62 -2.17 -15.58 -3.30
N ASN A 63 -1.27 -15.63 -2.31
CA ASN A 63 0.17 -15.82 -2.52
C ASN A 63 0.82 -14.73 -3.42
N ASN A 64 0.33 -13.51 -3.34
CA ASN A 64 0.74 -12.35 -4.13
C ASN A 64 2.08 -11.71 -3.72
N SER A 65 2.85 -12.29 -2.80
CA SER A 65 4.04 -11.66 -2.20
C SER A 65 5.06 -11.14 -3.22
N ALA A 66 5.21 -11.83 -4.36
CA ALA A 66 6.10 -11.41 -5.45
C ALA A 66 5.74 -10.04 -6.05
N ALA A 67 4.46 -9.64 -6.00
CA ALA A 67 3.96 -8.39 -6.57
C ALA A 67 4.12 -7.18 -5.63
N LEU A 68 4.36 -7.41 -4.33
CA LEU A 68 4.37 -6.33 -3.34
C LEU A 68 5.45 -5.27 -3.62
N SER A 69 6.65 -5.73 -4.00
CA SER A 69 7.74 -4.81 -4.36
C SER A 69 7.39 -3.93 -5.57
N TRP A 70 6.69 -4.47 -6.55
CA TRP A 70 6.24 -3.75 -7.74
C TRP A 70 5.17 -2.71 -7.41
N LEU A 71 4.26 -3.00 -6.48
CA LEU A 71 3.32 -2.01 -5.96
C LEU A 71 4.05 -0.83 -5.30
N PHE A 72 5.03 -1.11 -4.43
CA PHE A 72 5.82 -0.04 -3.81
C PHE A 72 6.63 0.78 -4.82
N GLU A 73 7.09 0.19 -5.92
CA GLU A 73 7.69 0.96 -7.02
C GLU A 73 6.65 1.83 -7.75
N ALA A 74 5.46 1.29 -8.03
CA ALA A 74 4.37 2.04 -8.64
C ALA A 74 3.95 3.24 -7.77
N PHE A 75 3.89 3.10 -6.44
CA PHE A 75 3.53 4.17 -5.51
C PHE A 75 4.49 5.36 -5.55
N LYS A 76 5.76 5.14 -5.94
CA LYS A 76 6.78 6.21 -6.03
C LYS A 76 6.67 7.01 -7.33
N LYS A 77 5.93 6.52 -8.32
CA LYS A 77 5.85 7.18 -9.63
C LYS A 77 4.98 8.43 -9.54
N LYS A 78 5.50 9.54 -10.05
CA LYS A 78 4.81 10.84 -10.03
C LYS A 78 3.45 10.80 -10.72
N GLU A 79 3.31 10.02 -11.80
CA GLU A 79 2.05 9.86 -12.53
C GLU A 79 0.94 9.16 -11.71
N ASN A 80 1.31 8.54 -10.59
CA ASN A 80 0.39 7.89 -9.67
C ASN A 80 -0.01 8.78 -8.49
N SER A 81 0.50 10.02 -8.37
CA SER A 81 0.22 10.87 -7.20
C SER A 81 -1.29 11.10 -6.97
N GLU A 82 -2.03 11.31 -8.06
CA GLU A 82 -3.47 11.59 -8.00
C GLU A 82 -4.31 10.36 -7.65
N ILE A 83 -3.83 9.17 -8.01
CA ILE A 83 -4.53 7.89 -7.77
C ILE A 83 -3.89 7.08 -6.64
N LEU A 84 -2.88 7.60 -5.95
CA LEU A 84 -2.09 6.83 -4.99
C LEU A 84 -2.96 6.26 -3.88
N GLY A 85 -3.93 7.04 -3.40
CA GLY A 85 -4.89 6.59 -2.39
C GLY A 85 -5.71 5.38 -2.86
N ASP A 86 -5.96 5.25 -4.16
CA ASP A 86 -6.67 4.10 -4.73
C ASP A 86 -5.74 2.89 -4.93
N LEU A 87 -4.49 3.13 -5.30
CA LEU A 87 -3.51 2.05 -5.49
C LEU A 87 -3.18 1.35 -4.16
N ILE A 88 -2.97 2.11 -3.07
CA ILE A 88 -2.52 1.55 -1.79
C ILE A 88 -3.59 0.72 -1.08
N MET A 89 -4.88 0.84 -1.44
CA MET A 89 -5.94 -0.03 -0.91
C MET A 89 -5.64 -1.51 -1.18
N ALA A 90 -4.89 -1.81 -2.25
CA ALA A 90 -4.47 -3.17 -2.55
C ALA A 90 -3.68 -3.82 -1.41
N LEU A 91 -2.94 -3.04 -0.60
CA LEU A 91 -2.13 -3.52 0.52
C LEU A 91 -2.97 -4.24 1.59
N GLU A 92 -4.28 -4.01 1.67
CA GLU A 92 -5.18 -4.77 2.53
C GLU A 92 -5.14 -6.28 2.22
N GLY A 93 -4.92 -6.65 0.97
CA GLY A 93 -4.81 -8.03 0.51
C GLY A 93 -3.40 -8.61 0.52
N PHE A 94 -2.40 -7.87 1.03
CA PHE A 94 -1.02 -8.34 1.13
C PHE A 94 -0.64 -8.65 2.57
N ASP A 95 0.30 -9.59 2.70
CA ASP A 95 1.17 -9.66 3.87
C ASP A 95 2.18 -8.49 3.78
N VAL A 96 1.99 -7.52 4.68
CA VAL A 96 2.82 -6.32 4.78
C VAL A 96 3.65 -6.29 6.07
N SER A 97 3.81 -7.45 6.72
CA SER A 97 4.43 -7.57 8.05
C SER A 97 5.84 -6.96 8.13
N ASP A 98 6.60 -6.98 7.03
CA ASP A 98 7.96 -6.40 6.95
C ASP A 98 7.99 -4.96 6.42
N ASN A 99 6.83 -4.35 6.11
CA ASN A 99 6.73 -3.06 5.42
C ASN A 99 6.28 -1.90 6.32
N TYR A 100 6.37 -2.05 7.65
CA TYR A 100 6.00 -1.00 8.61
C TYR A 100 6.60 0.37 8.28
N VAL A 101 7.90 0.41 7.93
CA VAL A 101 8.60 1.68 7.62
C VAL A 101 8.02 2.35 6.37
N ASP A 102 7.65 1.57 5.35
CA ASP A 102 7.12 2.12 4.11
C ASP A 102 5.68 2.61 4.29
N ILE A 103 4.85 1.88 5.03
CA ILE A 103 3.50 2.32 5.37
C ILE A 103 3.55 3.55 6.28
N PHE A 104 4.46 3.59 7.26
CA PHE A 104 4.67 4.76 8.10
C PHE A 104 5.07 6.01 7.31
N LYS A 105 5.85 5.85 6.23
CA LYS A 105 6.14 6.97 5.32
C LYS A 105 4.89 7.42 4.54
N LEU A 106 4.03 6.49 4.12
CA LEU A 106 2.75 6.85 3.48
C LEU A 106 1.86 7.62 4.48
N TYR A 107 1.84 7.21 5.75
CA TYR A 107 1.13 7.92 6.81
C TYR A 107 1.64 9.37 6.98
N LEU A 108 2.96 9.56 7.08
CA LEU A 108 3.54 10.89 7.30
C LEU A 108 3.44 11.80 6.07
N PHE A 109 3.79 11.31 4.88
CA PHE A 109 3.99 12.15 3.69
C PHE A 109 2.85 12.08 2.67
N GLY A 110 1.82 11.27 2.93
CA GLY A 110 0.67 11.09 2.05
C GLY A 110 -0.25 12.30 1.97
N SER A 111 -1.11 12.32 0.95
CA SER A 111 -2.33 13.14 0.99
C SER A 111 -3.25 12.65 2.10
N PHE A 112 -4.27 13.43 2.48
CA PHE A 112 -5.24 13.03 3.52
C PHE A 112 -5.76 11.60 3.34
N LYS A 113 -6.18 11.22 2.12
CA LYS A 113 -6.65 9.86 1.80
C LYS A 113 -5.55 8.81 2.01
N VAL A 114 -4.34 9.08 1.52
CA VAL A 114 -3.19 8.16 1.64
C VAL A 114 -2.81 7.96 3.10
N SER A 115 -2.75 9.05 3.87
CA SER A 115 -2.42 9.01 5.29
C SER A 115 -3.44 8.20 6.09
N ARG A 116 -4.75 8.35 5.81
CA ARG A 116 -5.81 7.60 6.51
C ARG A 116 -5.77 6.11 6.24
N ILE A 117 -5.54 5.70 5.00
CA ILE A 117 -5.42 4.27 4.67
C ILE A 117 -4.14 3.70 5.29
N ALA A 118 -3.03 4.44 5.24
CA ALA A 118 -1.78 4.00 5.86
C ALA A 118 -1.89 3.89 7.38
N GLU A 119 -2.59 4.82 8.04
CA GLU A 119 -2.91 4.76 9.47
C GLU A 119 -3.71 3.50 9.82
N ASP A 120 -4.79 3.24 9.07
CA ASP A 120 -5.63 2.05 9.26
C ASP A 120 -4.82 0.75 9.13
N LEU A 121 -3.93 0.67 8.13
CA LEU A 121 -3.01 -0.46 7.98
C LEU A 121 -2.06 -0.58 9.18
N LEU A 122 -1.49 0.52 9.68
CA LEU A 122 -0.57 0.49 10.82
C LEU A 122 -1.24 0.07 12.12
N ASP A 123 -2.56 0.28 12.24
CA ASP A 123 -3.33 -0.04 13.44
C ASP A 123 -3.85 -1.47 13.45
N HIS A 124 -4.14 -2.04 12.28
CA HIS A 124 -4.84 -3.32 12.18
C HIS A 124 -3.99 -4.47 11.60
N LYS A 125 -2.88 -4.18 10.92
CA LYS A 125 -1.98 -5.23 10.41
C LYS A 125 -0.96 -5.65 11.48
N GLU A 126 -0.59 -6.91 11.45
CA GLU A 126 0.51 -7.42 12.26
C GLU A 126 1.86 -7.11 11.58
N PHE A 127 2.82 -6.63 12.37
CA PHE A 127 4.13 -6.23 11.87
C PHE A 127 5.29 -6.85 12.65
N ASN A 128 6.35 -7.17 11.92
CA ASN A 128 7.61 -7.62 12.47
C ASN A 128 8.43 -6.42 12.96
N ILE A 129 8.14 -5.97 14.18
CA ILE A 129 8.81 -4.82 14.78
C ILE A 129 10.17 -5.21 15.37
N THR A 130 11.23 -4.57 14.87
CA THR A 130 12.61 -4.77 15.34
C THR A 130 13.25 -3.43 15.75
N PRO A 131 14.35 -3.43 16.53
CA PRO A 131 15.11 -2.21 16.82
C PRO A 131 15.53 -1.42 15.57
N ARG A 132 15.79 -2.13 14.46
CA ARG A 132 16.13 -1.52 13.18
C ARG A 132 14.93 -0.79 12.56
N VAL A 133 13.72 -1.35 12.67
CA VAL A 133 12.48 -0.70 12.24
C VAL A 133 12.25 0.57 13.05
N LEU A 134 12.27 0.49 14.39
CA LEU A 134 12.09 1.63 15.28
C LEU A 134 13.06 2.78 14.94
N LYS A 135 14.35 2.47 14.76
CA LYS A 135 15.37 3.47 14.39
C LYS A 135 15.05 4.16 13.05
N LYS A 136 14.54 3.43 12.06
CA LYS A 136 14.17 4.00 10.76
C LYS A 136 12.96 4.91 10.85
N VAL A 137 11.90 4.50 11.57
CA VAL A 137 10.69 5.33 11.71
C VAL A 137 10.96 6.59 12.52
N GLN A 138 11.78 6.52 13.59
CA GLN A 138 12.25 7.71 14.32
C GLN A 138 13.00 8.69 13.42
N LYS A 139 13.85 8.18 12.51
CA LYS A 139 14.55 9.04 11.53
C LYS A 139 13.57 9.73 10.58
N HIS A 140 12.55 9.01 10.08
CA HIS A 140 11.54 9.59 9.21
C HIS A 140 10.65 10.61 9.93
N TRP A 141 10.27 10.33 11.18
CA TRP A 141 9.54 11.26 12.03
C TRP A 141 10.36 12.54 12.31
N LEU A 142 11.64 12.41 12.64
CA LEU A 142 12.52 13.57 12.83
C LEU A 142 12.65 14.40 11.55
N HIS A 143 12.73 13.76 10.39
CA HIS A 143 12.73 14.48 9.12
C HIS A 143 11.41 15.22 8.91
N TYR A 144 10.27 14.54 9.05
CA TYR A 144 8.95 15.12 8.88
C TYR A 144 8.72 16.32 9.82
N SER A 145 8.90 16.10 11.12
CA SER A 145 8.64 17.12 12.16
C SER A 145 9.48 18.38 12.00
N ASN A 146 10.69 18.29 11.44
CA ASN A 146 11.54 19.45 11.15
C ASN A 146 11.18 20.20 9.87
N ASN A 147 10.38 19.60 8.97
CA ASN A 147 10.11 20.15 7.63
C ASN A 147 8.64 20.52 7.41
N VAL A 148 7.76 20.27 8.38
CA VAL A 148 6.35 20.68 8.34
C VAL A 148 6.08 21.95 9.13
N LYS A 149 4.98 22.60 8.79
CA LYS A 149 4.50 23.79 9.50
C LYS A 149 4.10 23.42 10.92
N GLN A 150 4.59 24.19 11.89
CA GLN A 150 4.35 23.98 13.32
C GLN A 150 3.02 24.60 13.73
N ASP A 151 1.91 24.02 13.28
CA ASP A 151 0.56 24.46 13.63
C ASP A 151 -0.21 23.41 14.47
N GLU A 152 -1.49 23.67 14.71
CA GLU A 152 -2.34 22.83 15.56
C GLU A 152 -2.48 21.41 14.99
N ALA A 153 -2.60 21.28 13.66
CA ALA A 153 -2.66 19.98 13.00
C ALA A 153 -1.39 19.16 13.23
N PHE A 154 -0.21 19.80 13.11
CA PHE A 154 1.05 19.15 13.45
C PHE A 154 1.12 18.76 14.93
N SER A 155 0.60 19.60 15.84
CA SER A 155 0.63 19.33 17.28
C SER A 155 -0.16 18.08 17.65
N LEU A 156 -1.33 17.87 17.02
CA LEU A 156 -2.13 16.66 17.18
C LEU A 156 -1.39 15.43 16.63
N GLN A 157 -0.91 15.52 15.38
CA GLN A 157 -0.17 14.42 14.74
C GLN A 157 1.10 14.04 15.52
N LYS A 158 1.77 15.03 16.14
CA LYS A 158 2.94 14.80 16.98
C LYS A 158 2.62 13.91 18.17
N ILE A 159 1.50 14.15 18.86
CA ILE A 159 1.09 13.33 20.00
C ILE A 159 0.87 11.90 19.53
N GLU A 160 0.09 11.69 18.48
CA GLU A 160 -0.22 10.36 17.92
C GLU A 160 1.06 9.60 17.50
N VAL A 161 1.98 10.26 16.80
CA VAL A 161 3.23 9.63 16.36
C VAL A 161 4.14 9.30 17.55
N GLU A 162 4.30 10.21 18.49
CA GLU A 162 5.19 9.99 19.64
C GLU A 162 4.65 8.90 20.58
N GLU A 163 3.33 8.82 20.77
CA GLU A 163 2.68 7.70 21.46
C GLU A 163 2.96 6.37 20.75
N ARG A 164 2.69 6.29 19.44
CA ARG A 164 2.99 5.10 18.63
C ARG A 164 4.45 4.67 18.73
N LEU A 165 5.39 5.61 18.68
CA LEU A 165 6.83 5.31 18.80
C LEU A 165 7.21 4.80 20.20
N ASN A 166 6.55 5.27 21.25
CA ASN A 166 6.75 4.76 22.61
C ASN A 166 6.20 3.34 22.74
N ASP A 167 5.04 3.04 22.15
CA ASP A 167 4.45 1.70 22.16
C ASP A 167 5.35 0.69 21.44
N LEU A 168 5.86 1.05 20.24
CA LEU A 168 6.83 0.22 19.53
C LEU A 168 8.09 -0.06 20.36
N LYS A 169 8.55 0.96 21.10
CA LYS A 169 9.72 0.81 21.97
C LYS A 169 9.42 -0.15 23.12
N GLY A 170 8.28 0.01 23.79
CA GLY A 170 7.83 -0.89 24.86
C GLY A 170 7.73 -2.33 24.38
N PHE A 171 7.11 -2.56 23.21
CA PHE A 171 7.01 -3.88 22.60
C PHE A 171 8.38 -4.54 22.37
N ILE A 172 9.35 -3.78 21.85
CA ILE A 172 10.72 -4.28 21.63
C ILE A 172 11.40 -4.63 22.96
N ASP A 173 11.30 -3.74 23.95
CA ASP A 173 11.93 -3.93 25.26
C ASP A 173 11.37 -5.19 25.96
N ASP A 174 10.06 -5.41 25.88
CA ASP A 174 9.38 -6.60 26.44
C ASP A 174 9.74 -7.90 25.69
N SER A 175 9.99 -7.83 24.38
CA SER A 175 10.38 -9.00 23.57
C SER A 175 11.83 -9.47 23.79
N GLN A 176 12.66 -8.65 24.45
CA GLN A 176 14.10 -8.91 24.67
C GLN A 176 14.46 -9.22 26.13
N GLY A 177 13.51 -9.05 27.07
CA GLY A 177 13.65 -9.37 28.49
C GLY A 177 13.29 -10.81 28.82
#